data_AF-A0A8T4JLS9-F1
#
_entry.id   AF-A0A8T4JLS9-F1
#
_cell.length_a   1.000
_cell.length_b   1.000
_cell.length_c   1.000
_cell.angle_alpha   90.00
_cell.angle_beta   90.00
_cell.angle_gamma   90.00
#
_symmetry.space_group_name_H-M   'P 1'
#
loop_
_entity.id
_entity.type
_entity.pdbx_description
1 polymer ?
#
loop_
_entity_poly.entity_id
_entity_poly.type
_entity_poly.pdbx_seq_one_letter_code
_entity_poly.pdbx_strand_id
1 'polypeptide(L)'
;MVKGFETHNFSNKGLKKFKSKSLFFQYLRYLVFIITITNLVFIGTVAIHEFGHFITSKYYDCETSKIIYEEDMPYTEALCKDSKNQIIFLLSGVLFPIVLAILLFGIGGIFIRDISILIFGFNLIASFRDFRELGLSDNIVVMLLIGGVILLFIGIVLLAKSRVEEYSIFAA
;
A
#
# COMPACT_ATOMS: atom_id res chain seq x y z
N MET A 1 -5.71 -70.08 38.11
CA MET A 1 -4.48 -70.41 37.36
C MET A 1 -3.99 -69.13 36.72
N VAL A 2 -2.78 -68.71 37.08
CA VAL A 2 -2.15 -67.42 36.75
C VAL A 2 -1.68 -67.39 35.30
N LYS A 3 -1.83 -66.23 34.64
CA LYS A 3 -0.99 -65.62 33.57
C LYS A 3 -1.79 -64.44 33.01
N GLY A 4 -1.32 -63.22 32.86
CA GLY A 4 -0.01 -62.63 33.02
C GLY A 4 -0.14 -61.17 32.55
N PHE A 5 0.57 -60.30 33.25
CA PHE A 5 0.75 -58.87 32.96
C PHE A 5 1.35 -58.64 31.57
N GLU A 6 0.76 -57.75 30.75
CA GLU A 6 1.52 -56.93 29.79
C GLU A 6 0.92 -55.52 29.74
N THR A 7 1.44 -54.65 30.61
CA THR A 7 1.30 -53.20 30.50
C THR A 7 2.14 -52.72 29.32
N HIS A 8 1.50 -52.38 28.21
CA HIS A 8 2.17 -51.68 27.11
C HIS A 8 2.54 -50.26 27.54
N ASN A 9 3.77 -50.15 28.05
CA ASN A 9 4.53 -48.91 28.18
C ASN A 9 4.88 -48.42 26.76
N PHE A 10 3.98 -47.70 26.09
CA PHE A 10 4.39 -46.83 24.98
C PHE A 10 4.92 -45.50 25.54
N SER A 11 6.14 -45.61 26.04
CA SER A 11 7.10 -44.52 26.07
C SER A 11 7.31 -44.03 24.64
N ASN A 12 6.68 -42.90 24.30
CA ASN A 12 7.24 -41.95 23.35
C ASN A 12 6.57 -40.60 23.55
N LYS A 13 6.80 -40.01 24.73
CA LYS A 13 6.84 -38.56 24.87
C LYS A 13 8.09 -38.08 24.13
N GLY A 14 8.02 -38.11 22.80
CA GLY A 14 8.85 -37.30 21.95
C GLY A 14 8.56 -35.86 22.33
N LEU A 15 9.34 -35.34 23.28
CA LEU A 15 9.49 -33.93 23.55
C LEU A 15 9.90 -33.30 22.23
N LYS A 16 8.90 -32.93 21.42
CA LYS A 16 9.05 -31.92 20.38
C LYS A 16 9.63 -30.73 21.13
N LYS A 17 10.95 -30.59 21.05
CA LYS A 17 11.67 -29.36 21.36
C LYS A 17 11.00 -28.31 20.47
N PHE A 18 9.94 -27.69 20.98
CA PHE A 18 9.41 -26.46 20.43
C PHE A 18 10.57 -25.49 20.56
N LYS A 19 11.34 -25.38 19.48
CA LYS A 19 12.35 -24.36 19.29
C LYS A 19 11.62 -23.06 19.59
N SER A 20 11.81 -22.49 20.77
CA SER A 20 11.19 -21.22 21.13
C SER A 20 11.77 -20.21 20.17
N LYS A 21 11.04 -19.94 19.08
CA LYS A 21 11.37 -18.82 18.20
C LYS A 21 11.25 -17.60 19.10
N SER A 22 12.39 -16.99 19.41
CA SER A 22 12.42 -15.81 20.26
C SER A 22 11.41 -14.79 19.72
N LEU A 23 10.52 -14.32 20.60
CA LEU A 23 9.43 -13.40 20.27
C LEU A 23 9.96 -12.16 19.54
N PHE A 24 11.18 -11.74 19.89
CA PHE A 24 11.90 -10.65 19.24
C PHE A 24 12.10 -10.88 17.73
N PHE A 25 12.56 -12.07 17.31
CA PHE A 25 12.74 -12.37 15.89
C PHE A 25 11.42 -12.42 15.12
N GLN A 26 10.33 -12.81 15.77
CA GLN A 26 9.00 -12.78 15.14
C GLN A 26 8.54 -11.35 14.92
N TYR A 27 8.66 -10.50 15.94
CA TYR A 27 8.36 -9.07 15.84
C TYR A 27 9.19 -8.38 14.75
N LEU A 28 10.51 -8.58 14.76
CA LEU A 28 11.42 -7.99 13.78
C LEU A 28 11.03 -8.39 12.35
N ARG A 29 10.69 -9.66 12.12
CA ARG A 29 10.23 -10.15 10.81
C ARG A 29 8.96 -9.44 10.34
N TYR A 30 7.98 -9.22 11.22
CA TYR A 30 6.75 -8.51 10.86
C TYR A 30 7.01 -7.03 10.60
N LEU A 31 7.85 -6.39 11.41
CA LEU A 31 8.21 -4.99 11.24
C LEU A 31 8.91 -4.76 9.89
N VAL A 32 9.91 -5.59 9.55
CA VAL A 32 10.57 -5.52 8.24
C VAL A 32 9.57 -5.72 7.11
N PHE A 33 8.67 -6.70 7.23
CA PHE A 33 7.64 -6.94 6.22
C PHE A 33 6.75 -5.71 5.98
N ILE A 34 6.20 -5.10 7.03
CA ILE A 34 5.33 -3.93 6.92
C ILE A 34 6.10 -2.76 6.29
N ILE A 35 7.32 -2.47 6.78
CA ILE A 35 8.14 -1.40 6.22
C ILE A 35 8.41 -1.64 4.73
N THR A 36 8.81 -2.85 4.34
CA THR A 36 9.10 -3.16 2.94
C THR A 36 7.87 -3.04 2.06
N ILE A 37 6.73 -3.63 2.45
CA ILE A 37 5.51 -3.59 1.66
C ILE A 37 4.95 -2.17 1.57
N THR A 38 4.89 -1.43 2.67
CA THR A 38 4.40 -0.05 2.67
C THR A 38 5.25 0.85 1.79
N ASN A 39 6.58 0.74 1.82
CA ASN A 39 7.47 1.51 0.93
C ASN A 39 7.30 1.11 -0.54
N LEU A 40 7.16 -0.20 -0.83
CA LEU A 40 6.91 -0.67 -2.19
C LEU A 40 5.60 -0.10 -2.74
N VAL A 41 4.54 -0.11 -1.93
CA VAL A 41 3.24 0.45 -2.30
C VAL A 41 3.33 1.97 -2.48
N PHE A 42 4.07 2.67 -1.62
CA PHE A 42 4.31 4.11 -1.76
C PHE A 42 4.98 4.45 -3.09
N ILE A 43 6.14 3.85 -3.39
CA ILE A 43 6.88 4.09 -4.63
C ILE A 43 6.02 3.73 -5.85
N GLY A 44 5.32 2.60 -5.80
CA GLY A 44 4.41 2.19 -6.87
C GLY A 44 3.27 3.19 -7.10
N THR A 45 2.69 3.73 -6.02
CA THR A 45 1.61 4.73 -6.11
C THR A 45 2.11 6.02 -6.74
N VAL A 46 3.24 6.55 -6.29
CA VAL A 46 3.86 7.75 -6.88
C VAL A 46 4.22 7.51 -8.35
N ALA A 47 4.78 6.35 -8.69
CA ALA A 47 5.10 6.02 -10.08
C ALA A 47 3.85 6.00 -10.97
N ILE A 48 2.74 5.44 -10.51
CA ILE A 48 1.47 5.42 -11.27
C ILE A 48 0.86 6.82 -11.38
N HIS A 49 0.95 7.63 -10.32
CA HIS A 49 0.51 9.01 -10.29
C HIS A 49 1.23 9.84 -11.37
N GLU A 50 2.56 9.84 -11.34
CA GLU A 50 3.36 10.55 -12.35
C GLU A 50 3.19 9.97 -13.76
N PHE A 51 3.01 8.66 -13.87
CA PHE A 51 2.71 8.03 -15.16
C PHE A 51 1.36 8.49 -15.74
N GLY A 52 0.37 8.79 -14.90
CA GLY A 52 -0.90 9.39 -15.30
C GLY A 52 -0.69 10.76 -15.96
N HIS A 53 0.05 11.65 -15.29
CA HIS A 53 0.45 12.94 -15.84
C HIS A 53 1.22 12.80 -17.16
N PHE A 54 2.16 11.86 -17.21
CA PHE A 54 2.95 11.60 -18.41
C PHE A 54 2.09 11.14 -19.60
N ILE A 55 1.19 10.17 -19.41
CA ILE A 55 0.31 9.70 -20.50
C ILE A 55 -0.57 10.84 -21.01
N THR A 56 -1.22 11.58 -20.12
CA THR A 56 -2.17 12.62 -20.53
C THR A 56 -1.48 13.81 -21.19
N SER A 57 -0.31 14.22 -20.70
CA SER A 57 0.47 15.27 -21.36
C SER A 57 0.84 14.90 -22.81
N LYS A 58 1.13 13.62 -23.09
CA LYS A 58 1.35 13.12 -24.45
C LYS A 58 0.07 13.05 -25.27
N TYR A 59 -1.05 12.63 -24.67
CA TYR A 59 -2.32 12.50 -25.38
C TYR A 59 -2.92 13.84 -25.80
N TYR A 60 -2.73 14.89 -24.99
CA TYR A 60 -3.25 16.25 -25.23
C TYR A 60 -2.23 17.20 -25.87
N ASP A 61 -1.12 16.68 -26.40
CA ASP A 61 -0.05 17.44 -27.08
C ASP A 61 0.47 18.64 -26.27
N CYS A 62 0.69 18.45 -24.96
CA CYS A 62 1.33 19.47 -24.14
C CYS A 62 2.81 19.62 -24.54
N GLU A 63 3.31 20.86 -24.65
CA GLU A 63 4.56 21.19 -25.34
C GLU A 63 5.81 20.62 -24.66
N THR A 64 5.75 20.46 -23.34
CA THR A 64 6.76 19.79 -22.53
C THR A 64 6.12 18.57 -21.87
N SER A 65 6.84 17.46 -21.84
CA SER A 65 6.43 16.25 -21.12
C SER A 65 7.69 15.45 -20.82
N LYS A 66 8.25 15.72 -19.65
CA LYS A 66 9.39 15.01 -19.07
C LYS A 66 9.12 14.77 -17.60
N ILE A 67 9.48 13.57 -17.13
CA ILE A 67 9.52 13.24 -15.71
C ILE A 67 10.89 13.72 -15.20
N ILE A 68 10.87 14.59 -14.21
CA ILE A 68 12.07 15.19 -13.63
C ILE A 68 12.30 14.57 -12.26
N TYR A 69 13.55 14.20 -12.02
CA TYR A 69 14.03 13.70 -10.74
C TYR A 69 14.88 14.78 -10.07
N GLU A 70 14.28 15.95 -9.83
CA GLU A 70 14.88 17.08 -9.11
C GLU A 70 14.10 17.28 -7.80
N GLU A 71 14.78 17.71 -6.73
CA GLU A 71 14.25 17.89 -5.36
C GLU A 71 13.87 16.57 -4.63
N ASP A 72 12.90 16.63 -3.71
CA ASP A 72 12.57 15.55 -2.76
C ASP A 72 11.67 14.45 -3.36
N MET A 73 10.91 14.73 -4.44
CA MET A 73 10.04 13.75 -5.11
C MET A 73 10.01 13.94 -6.64
N PRO A 74 9.89 12.85 -7.43
CA PRO A 74 9.76 12.95 -8.88
C PRO A 74 8.46 13.66 -9.25
N TYR A 75 8.50 14.48 -10.30
CA TYR A 75 7.32 15.20 -10.80
C TYR A 75 7.36 15.33 -12.33
N THR A 76 6.19 15.41 -12.94
CA THR A 76 6.05 15.58 -14.40
C THR A 76 5.81 17.03 -14.76
N GLU A 77 6.70 17.64 -15.53
CA GLU A 77 6.48 18.98 -16.08
C GLU A 77 5.74 18.89 -17.41
N ALA A 78 4.59 19.57 -17.48
CA ALA A 78 3.88 19.77 -18.73
C ALA A 78 3.28 21.17 -18.87
N LEU A 79 3.52 21.79 -20.03
CA LEU A 79 2.92 23.06 -20.44
C LEU A 79 1.80 22.79 -21.44
N CYS A 80 0.56 22.85 -20.96
CA CYS A 80 -0.62 22.67 -21.80
C CYS A 80 -1.18 24.04 -22.21
N LYS A 81 -1.52 24.21 -23.50
CA LYS A 81 -2.00 25.49 -24.07
C LYS A 81 -3.40 25.89 -23.60
N ASP A 82 -4.24 24.90 -23.34
CA ASP A 82 -5.62 25.08 -22.91
C ASP A 82 -5.75 24.76 -21.41
N SER A 83 -6.44 25.63 -20.67
CA SER A 83 -6.75 25.42 -19.25
C SER A 83 -7.57 24.15 -19.02
N LYS A 84 -8.40 23.74 -19.99
CA LYS A 84 -9.11 22.45 -19.91
C LYS A 84 -8.15 21.27 -19.94
N ASN A 85 -7.14 21.31 -20.80
CA ASN A 85 -6.14 20.25 -20.90
C ASN A 85 -5.27 20.21 -19.64
N GLN A 86 -4.97 21.37 -19.05
CA GLN A 86 -4.27 21.45 -17.77
C GLN A 86 -5.05 20.79 -16.63
N ILE A 87 -6.37 21.03 -16.54
CA ILE A 87 -7.22 20.37 -15.52
C ILE A 87 -7.21 18.84 -15.71
N ILE A 88 -7.34 18.36 -16.95
CA ILE A 88 -7.34 16.93 -17.24
C ILE A 88 -5.98 16.31 -16.90
N PHE A 89 -4.88 17.01 -17.25
CA PHE A 89 -3.53 16.62 -16.90
C PHE A 89 -3.36 16.46 -15.38
N LEU A 90 -3.76 17.46 -14.59
CA LEU A 90 -3.67 17.41 -13.13
C LEU A 90 -4.54 16.29 -12.55
N LEU A 91 -5.78 16.14 -13.01
CA LEU A 91 -6.68 15.09 -12.54
C LEU A 91 -6.17 13.68 -12.89
N SER A 92 -5.39 13.52 -13.95
CA SER A 92 -4.93 12.20 -14.38
C SER A 92 -3.97 11.54 -13.39
N GLY A 93 -3.09 12.32 -12.73
CA GLY A 93 -2.23 11.80 -11.68
C GLY A 93 -3.04 11.29 -10.50
N VAL A 94 -4.12 11.99 -10.13
CA VAL A 94 -5.04 11.59 -9.07
C VAL A 94 -5.88 10.36 -9.46
N LEU A 95 -6.42 10.33 -10.67
CA LEU A 95 -7.42 9.33 -11.08
C LEU A 95 -6.81 7.95 -11.34
N PHE A 96 -5.60 7.86 -11.90
CA PHE A 96 -4.99 6.57 -12.24
C PHE A 96 -4.79 5.66 -11.01
N PRO A 97 -4.16 6.12 -9.91
CA PRO A 97 -4.07 5.34 -8.68
C PRO A 97 -5.43 5.05 -8.04
N ILE A 98 -6.41 5.97 -8.12
CA ILE A 98 -7.76 5.73 -7.59
C ILE A 98 -8.44 4.58 -8.32
N VAL A 99 -8.42 4.58 -9.66
CA VAL A 99 -9.00 3.50 -10.46
C VAL A 99 -8.34 2.17 -10.13
N LEU A 100 -7.00 2.15 -10.03
CA LEU A 100 -6.28 0.95 -9.62
C LEU A 100 -6.69 0.49 -8.21
N ALA A 101 -6.76 1.40 -7.24
CA ALA A 101 -7.17 1.09 -5.88
C ALA A 101 -8.58 0.49 -5.84
N ILE A 102 -9.54 1.05 -6.59
CA ILE A 102 -10.91 0.53 -6.67
C ILE A 102 -10.93 -0.89 -7.25
N LEU A 103 -10.17 -1.14 -8.32
CA LEU A 103 -10.08 -2.46 -8.94
C LEU A 103 -9.48 -3.50 -7.96
N LEU A 104 -8.38 -3.14 -7.30
CA LEU A 104 -7.73 -3.99 -6.30
C LEU A 104 -8.62 -4.23 -5.08
N PHE A 105 -9.38 -3.23 -4.63
CA PHE A 105 -10.32 -3.38 -3.52
C PHE A 105 -11.48 -4.32 -3.88
N GLY A 106 -12.06 -4.18 -5.07
CA GLY A 106 -13.21 -4.98 -5.50
C GLY A 106 -12.86 -6.43 -5.79
N ILE A 107 -11.77 -6.66 -6.52
CA ILE A 107 -11.40 -7.98 -7.05
C ILE A 107 -10.42 -8.71 -6.13
N GLY A 108 -9.65 -7.97 -5.33
CA GLY A 108 -8.62 -8.53 -4.47
C GLY A 108 -9.16 -9.26 -3.23
N GLY A 109 -8.38 -10.24 -2.77
CA GLY A 109 -8.56 -10.85 -1.44
C GLY A 109 -8.20 -9.88 -0.32
N ILE A 110 -8.32 -10.33 0.94
CA ILE A 110 -8.12 -9.49 2.15
C ILE A 110 -6.81 -8.71 2.09
N PHE A 111 -5.69 -9.38 1.80
CA PHE A 111 -4.37 -8.75 1.71
C PHE A 111 -4.28 -7.66 0.63
N ILE A 112 -4.86 -7.91 -0.55
CA ILE A 112 -4.85 -6.94 -1.66
C ILE A 112 -5.78 -5.76 -1.38
N ARG A 113 -6.89 -5.99 -0.65
CA ARG A 113 -7.76 -4.91 -0.17
C ARG A 113 -7.02 -3.99 0.78
N ASP A 114 -6.23 -4.52 1.70
CA ASP A 114 -5.42 -3.69 2.60
C ASP A 114 -4.41 -2.83 1.83
N ILE A 115 -3.76 -3.41 0.81
CA ILE A 115 -2.88 -2.68 -0.11
C ILE A 115 -3.63 -1.57 -0.86
N SER A 116 -4.86 -1.81 -1.31
CA SER A 116 -5.63 -0.80 -2.03
C SER A 116 -5.96 0.44 -1.17
N ILE A 117 -6.18 0.24 0.14
CA ILE A 117 -6.37 1.35 1.10
C ILE A 117 -5.08 2.18 1.22
N LEU A 118 -3.92 1.51 1.25
CA LEU A 118 -2.62 2.18 1.24
C LEU A 118 -2.40 2.99 -0.04
N ILE A 119 -2.71 2.44 -1.22
CA ILE A 119 -2.61 3.15 -2.51
C ILE A 119 -3.49 4.41 -2.48
N PHE A 120 -4.73 4.28 -2.01
CA PHE A 120 -5.64 5.42 -1.94
C PHE A 120 -5.12 6.50 -0.97
N GLY A 121 -4.65 6.11 0.22
CA GLY A 121 -4.08 7.02 1.21
C GLY A 121 -2.82 7.74 0.71
N PHE A 122 -1.88 7.01 0.11
CA PHE A 122 -0.68 7.61 -0.48
C PHE A 122 -1.01 8.53 -1.63
N ASN A 123 -1.97 8.17 -2.49
CA ASN A 123 -2.36 9.01 -3.61
C ASN A 123 -2.94 10.36 -3.15
N LEU A 124 -3.77 10.37 -2.10
CA LEU A 124 -4.28 11.63 -1.55
C LEU A 124 -3.16 12.56 -1.05
N ILE A 125 -2.10 11.99 -0.47
CA ILE A 125 -0.95 12.74 0.01
C ILE A 125 -0.10 13.24 -1.17
N ALA A 126 0.19 12.37 -2.14
CA ALA A 126 0.97 12.72 -3.33
C ALA A 126 0.29 13.81 -4.17
N SER A 127 -1.05 13.77 -4.26
CA SER A 127 -1.87 14.73 -5.01
C SER A 127 -2.00 16.11 -4.34
N PHE A 128 -1.30 16.37 -3.22
CA PHE A 128 -1.38 17.66 -2.51
C PHE A 128 -1.13 18.86 -3.43
N ARG A 129 -0.09 18.76 -4.27
CA ARG A 129 0.27 19.83 -5.22
C ARG A 129 -0.80 19.99 -6.29
N ASP A 130 -1.24 18.89 -6.90
CA ASP A 130 -2.30 18.89 -7.93
C ASP A 130 -3.57 19.56 -7.44
N PHE A 131 -4.00 19.25 -6.22
CA PHE A 131 -5.20 19.84 -5.64
C PHE A 131 -5.10 21.35 -5.48
N ARG A 132 -3.92 21.87 -5.11
CA ARG A 132 -3.69 23.31 -5.04
C ARG A 132 -3.66 23.95 -6.43
N GLU A 133 -3.02 23.29 -7.40
CA GLU A 133 -2.98 23.76 -8.79
C GLU A 133 -4.35 23.72 -9.48
N LEU A 134 -5.23 22.79 -9.06
CA LEU A 134 -6.64 22.74 -9.45
C LEU A 134 -7.50 23.87 -8.80
N GLY A 135 -6.92 24.67 -7.92
CA GLY A 135 -7.61 25.79 -7.26
C GLY A 135 -8.48 25.38 -6.07
N LEU A 136 -8.26 24.20 -5.48
CA LEU A 136 -8.92 23.85 -4.21
C LEU A 136 -8.39 24.74 -3.08
N SER A 137 -9.27 25.10 -2.14
CA SER A 137 -8.87 25.92 -0.99
C SER A 137 -7.92 25.14 -0.07
N ASP A 138 -6.97 25.84 0.56
CA ASP A 138 -5.98 25.21 1.45
C ASP A 138 -6.65 24.38 2.57
N ASN A 139 -7.82 24.79 3.05
CA ASN A 139 -8.58 24.03 4.04
C ASN A 139 -9.02 22.65 3.52
N ILE A 140 -9.50 22.58 2.28
CA ILE A 140 -9.90 21.31 1.64
C ILE A 140 -8.67 20.44 1.42
N VAL A 141 -7.59 21.04 0.92
CA VAL A 141 -6.33 20.31 0.67
C VAL A 141 -5.77 19.72 1.96
N VAL A 142 -5.77 20.49 3.06
CA VAL A 142 -5.35 20.00 4.39
C VAL A 142 -6.28 18.88 4.88
N MET A 143 -7.59 18.99 4.68
CA MET A 143 -8.51 17.90 5.04
C MET A 143 -8.24 16.61 4.24
N LEU A 144 -7.96 16.73 2.94
CA LEU A 144 -7.59 15.58 2.09
C LEU A 144 -6.28 14.95 2.55
N LEU A 145 -5.29 15.77 2.92
CA LEU A 145 -4.01 15.30 3.48
C LEU A 145 -4.22 14.53 4.79
N ILE A 146 -4.99 15.09 5.72
CA ILE A 146 -5.34 14.41 6.99
C ILE A 146 -6.08 13.11 6.72
N GLY A 147 -7.04 13.11 5.78
CA GLY A 147 -7.75 11.91 5.34
C GLY A 147 -6.79 10.85 4.79
N GLY A 148 -5.82 11.24 3.96
CA GLY A 148 -4.77 10.38 3.46
C GLY A 148 -3.95 9.73 4.58
N VAL A 149 -3.51 10.51 5.57
CA VAL A 149 -2.76 10.01 6.73
C VAL A 149 -3.59 9.02 7.57
N ILE A 150 -4.87 9.30 7.80
CA ILE A 150 -5.78 8.40 8.52
C ILE A 150 -5.93 7.08 7.76
N LEU A 151 -6.13 7.13 6.44
CA LEU A 151 -6.24 5.93 5.60
C LEU A 151 -4.95 5.12 5.59
N LEU A 152 -3.78 5.76 5.58
CA LEU A 152 -2.51 5.06 5.72
C LEU A 152 -2.41 4.31 7.05
N PHE A 153 -2.77 4.97 8.15
CA PHE A 153 -2.74 4.33 9.46
C PHE A 153 -3.67 3.11 9.51
N ILE A 154 -4.91 3.26 8.99
CA ILE A 154 -5.87 2.16 8.89
C ILE A 154 -5.32 1.03 8.02
N GLY A 155 -4.78 1.34 6.84
CA GLY A 155 -4.21 0.37 5.91
C GLY A 155 -3.06 -0.42 6.53
N ILE A 156 -2.15 0.25 7.25
CA ILE A 156 -1.03 -0.41 7.94
C ILE A 156 -1.53 -1.36 9.04
N VAL A 157 -2.52 -0.94 9.84
CA VAL A 157 -3.09 -1.77 10.90
C VAL A 157 -3.79 -3.01 10.30
N LEU A 158 -4.56 -2.84 9.23
CA LEU A 158 -5.23 -3.95 8.55
C LEU A 158 -4.22 -4.91 7.92
N LEU A 159 -3.19 -4.39 7.25
CA LEU A 159 -2.12 -5.19 6.65
C LEU A 159 -1.34 -6.01 7.71
N ALA A 160 -1.09 -5.40 8.87
CA ALA A 160 -0.45 -6.10 9.98
C ALA A 160 -1.35 -7.22 10.53
N LYS A 161 -2.66 -6.95 10.66
CA LYS A 161 -3.64 -7.93 11.13
C LYS A 161 -3.79 -9.11 10.15
N SER A 162 -3.95 -8.84 8.86
CA SER A 162 -4.14 -9.89 7.85
C SER A 162 -2.95 -10.83 7.78
N ARG A 163 -1.72 -10.33 8.01
CA ARG A 163 -0.54 -11.18 8.05
C ARG A 163 -0.43 -12.08 9.28
N VAL A 164 -0.92 -11.62 10.44
CA VAL A 164 -0.91 -12.42 11.69
C VAL A 164 -1.97 -13.51 11.65
N GLU A 165 -3.18 -13.20 11.18
CA GLU A 165 -4.28 -14.17 11.10
C GLU A 165 -3.94 -15.32 10.15
N GLU A 166 -3.34 -15.03 9.00
CA GLU A 166 -2.88 -16.04 8.05
C GLU A 166 -1.88 -17.02 8.70
N TYR A 167 -0.97 -16.52 9.54
CA TYR A 167 -0.01 -17.37 10.26
C TYR A 167 -0.67 -18.29 11.30
N SER A 168 -1.78 -17.87 11.91
CA SER A 168 -2.51 -18.68 12.90
C SER A 168 -3.26 -19.86 12.27
N ILE A 169 -3.78 -19.68 11.05
CA ILE A 169 -4.49 -20.74 10.30
C ILE A 169 -3.52 -21.84 9.85
N PHE A 170 -2.31 -21.48 9.41
CA PHE A 170 -1.31 -22.47 8.98
C PHE A 170 -0.55 -23.14 10.14
N ALA A 171 -0.71 -22.65 11.36
CA ALA A 171 -0.07 -23.20 12.56
C ALA A 171 -0.99 -24.13 13.39
N ALA A 172 -2.28 -24.18 13.06
CA ALA A 172 -3.28 -25.08 13.64
C ALA A 172 -3.34 -26.40 12.84
#